data_AF-A0A2L2N5H7-F1
#
_entry.id   AF-A0A2L2N5H7-F1
#
_cell.length_a   1.000
_cell.length_b   1.000
_cell.length_c   1.000
_cell.angle_alpha   90.00
_cell.angle_beta   90.00
_cell.angle_gamma   90.00
#
_symmetry.space_group_name_H-M   'P 1'
#
loop_
_entity.id
_entity.type
_entity.pdbx_description
1 polymer ?
#
loop_
_entity_poly.entity_id
_entity_poly.type
_entity_poly.pdbx_seq_one_letter_code
_entity_poly.pdbx_strand_id
1 'polypeptide(L)'
;MTLKEQLIREIETAPDRVIEELFDFLLLAKIKHHRSQEPPKPFGVFIEELIADIPQDVLDTLPTDSAEQHDHYIYGTLKHNP
;
A
#
# COMPACT_ATOMS: atom_id res chain seq x y z
N MET A 1 -6.32 -36.29 7.28
CA MET A 1 -5.42 -35.19 7.67
C MET A 1 -5.67 -34.03 6.73
N THR A 2 -5.84 -32.84 7.26
CA THR A 2 -5.96 -31.62 6.46
C THR A 2 -4.56 -31.02 6.21
N LEU A 3 -4.41 -30.29 5.11
CA LEU A 3 -3.16 -29.66 4.71
C LEU A 3 -2.65 -28.67 5.80
N LYS A 4 -3.58 -28.06 6.54
CA LYS A 4 -3.31 -27.21 7.70
C LYS A 4 -2.64 -27.98 8.84
N GLU A 5 -3.11 -29.19 9.15
CA GLU A 5 -2.56 -29.99 10.25
C GLU A 5 -1.15 -30.53 9.93
N GLN A 6 -0.87 -30.85 8.66
CA GLN A 6 0.48 -31.21 8.24
C GLN A 6 1.44 -30.03 8.33
N LEU A 7 0.99 -28.84 7.91
CA LEU A 7 1.82 -27.62 7.97
C LEU A 7 2.21 -27.27 9.41
N ILE A 8 1.26 -27.39 10.36
CA ILE A 8 1.53 -27.09 11.78
C ILE A 8 2.59 -28.04 12.34
N ARG A 9 2.49 -29.34 12.04
CA ARG A 9 3.50 -30.33 12.48
C ARG A 9 4.88 -30.03 11.90
N GLU A 10 4.94 -29.67 10.62
CA GLU A 10 6.20 -29.36 9.95
C GLU A 10 6.89 -28.15 10.58
N ILE A 11 6.11 -27.10 10.92
CA ILE A 11 6.59 -25.88 11.58
C ILE A 11 7.12 -26.17 12.99
N GLU A 12 6.48 -27.04 13.77
CA GLU A 12 6.93 -27.39 15.13
C GLU A 12 8.31 -28.08 15.16
N THR A 13 8.66 -28.80 14.09
CA THR A 13 9.96 -29.47 13.96
C THR A 13 10.98 -28.71 13.10
N ALA A 14 10.58 -27.61 12.47
CA ALA A 14 11.44 -26.85 11.58
C ALA A 14 12.38 -25.90 12.34
N PRO A 15 13.60 -25.65 11.82
CA PRO A 15 14.48 -24.62 12.34
C PRO A 15 13.97 -23.22 12.00
N ASP A 16 14.25 -22.23 12.87
CA ASP A 16 13.72 -20.85 12.77
C ASP A 16 13.91 -20.21 11.38
N ARG A 17 15.05 -20.43 10.72
CA ARG A 17 15.30 -19.93 9.36
C ARG A 17 14.26 -20.37 8.34
N VAL A 18 13.82 -21.62 8.42
CA VAL A 18 12.82 -22.17 7.51
C VAL A 18 11.44 -21.59 7.82
N ILE A 19 11.16 -21.35 9.10
CA ILE A 19 9.91 -20.70 9.55
C ILE A 19 9.85 -19.25 9.04
N GLU A 20 10.96 -18.51 9.11
CA GLU A 20 11.07 -17.15 8.58
C GLU A 20 10.79 -17.11 7.07
N GLU A 21 11.42 -17.99 6.27
CA GLU A 21 11.15 -18.07 4.84
C GLU A 21 9.68 -18.41 4.54
N LEU A 22 9.11 -19.39 5.25
CA LEU A 22 7.70 -19.79 5.07
C LEU A 22 6.74 -18.66 5.45
N PHE A 23 7.09 -17.87 6.47
CA PHE A 23 6.34 -16.69 6.88
C PHE A 23 6.38 -15.60 5.80
N ASP A 24 7.55 -15.31 5.23
CA ASP A 24 7.68 -14.37 4.11
C ASP A 24 6.90 -14.82 2.88
N PHE A 25 6.94 -16.12 2.54
CA PHE A 25 6.14 -16.68 1.46
C PHE A 25 4.64 -16.55 1.72
N LEU A 26 4.18 -16.80 2.95
CA LEU A 26 2.78 -16.62 3.34
C LEU A 26 2.36 -15.15 3.28
N LEU A 27 3.23 -14.24 3.72
CA LEU A 27 2.99 -12.80 3.66
C LEU A 27 2.84 -12.35 2.20
N LEU A 28 3.74 -12.77 1.33
CA LEU A 28 3.70 -12.50 -0.10
C LEU A 28 2.43 -13.06 -0.75
N ALA A 29 2.08 -14.30 -0.44
CA ALA A 29 0.86 -14.95 -0.94
C ALA A 29 -0.38 -14.16 -0.50
N LYS A 30 -0.44 -13.72 0.76
CA LYS A 30 -1.55 -12.92 1.28
C LYS A 30 -1.68 -11.58 0.56
N ILE A 31 -0.58 -10.87 0.32
CA ILE A 31 -0.58 -9.60 -0.42
C ILE A 31 -1.08 -9.81 -1.85
N LYS A 32 -0.59 -10.86 -2.54
CA LYS A 32 -1.03 -11.20 -3.90
C LYS A 32 -2.51 -11.57 -3.94
N HIS A 33 -2.97 -12.38 -2.99
CA HIS A 33 -4.39 -12.75 -2.92
C HIS A 33 -5.26 -11.53 -2.61
N HIS A 34 -4.87 -10.64 -1.70
CA HIS A 34 -5.60 -9.39 -1.44
C HIS A 34 -5.71 -8.54 -2.72
N ARG A 35 -4.58 -8.38 -3.43
CA ARG A 35 -4.51 -7.61 -4.67
C ARG A 35 -5.25 -8.25 -5.85
N SER A 36 -5.49 -9.56 -5.82
CA SER A 36 -6.27 -10.29 -6.83
C SER A 36 -7.77 -10.41 -6.48
N GLN A 37 -8.14 -10.21 -5.22
CA GLN A 37 -9.55 -10.23 -4.77
C GLN A 37 -10.23 -8.88 -5.02
N GLU A 38 -9.46 -7.81 -5.05
CA GLU A 38 -9.92 -6.49 -5.47
C GLU A 38 -9.65 -6.35 -6.97
N PRO A 39 -10.67 -6.12 -7.82
CA PRO A 39 -10.41 -5.77 -9.22
C PRO A 39 -9.48 -4.55 -9.21
N PRO A 40 -8.41 -4.51 -10.03
CA PRO A 40 -7.51 -3.37 -10.06
C PRO A 40 -8.35 -2.13 -10.37
N LYS A 41 -8.61 -1.31 -9.34
CA LYS A 41 -9.37 -0.08 -9.50
C LYS A 41 -8.58 0.79 -10.50
N PRO A 42 -9.23 1.29 -11.57
CA PRO A 42 -8.58 2.24 -12.46
C PRO A 42 -8.04 3.41 -11.63
N PHE A 43 -6.85 3.90 -11.98
CA PHE A 43 -6.20 4.98 -11.23
C PHE A 43 -7.11 6.21 -11.07
N GLY A 44 -8.00 6.48 -12.04
CA GLY A 44 -9.01 7.53 -11.95
C GLY A 44 -10.03 7.32 -10.81
N VAL A 45 -10.53 6.08 -10.60
CA VAL A 45 -11.46 5.77 -9.51
C VAL A 45 -10.79 5.92 -8.15
N PHE A 46 -9.51 5.58 -8.05
CA PHE A 46 -8.73 5.81 -6.84
C PHE A 46 -8.57 7.30 -6.52
N ILE A 47 -8.31 8.14 -7.53
CA ILE A 47 -8.25 9.60 -7.35
C ILE A 47 -9.61 10.14 -6.91
N GLU A 48 -10.70 9.70 -7.54
CA GLU A 48 -12.06 10.11 -7.19
C GLU A 48 -12.41 9.78 -5.73
N GLU A 49 -12.08 8.58 -5.26
CA GLU A 49 -12.25 8.20 -3.85
C GLU A 49 -11.38 9.04 -2.91
N LEU A 50 -10.15 9.39 -3.34
CA LEU A 50 -9.22 10.19 -2.53
C LEU A 50 -9.68 11.64 -2.37
N ILE A 51 -10.21 12.25 -3.43
CA ILE A 51 -10.68 13.65 -3.41
C ILE A 51 -12.12 13.77 -2.86
N ALA A 52 -12.87 12.67 -2.74
CA ALA A 52 -14.25 12.69 -2.25
C ALA A 52 -14.36 13.19 -0.80
N ASP A 53 -13.32 13.00 0.01
CA ASP A 53 -13.26 13.48 1.40
C ASP A 53 -12.82 14.95 1.51
N ILE A 54 -12.35 15.56 0.41
CA ILE A 54 -11.84 16.94 0.39
C ILE A 54 -12.98 17.90 0.01
N PRO A 55 -13.26 18.95 0.81
CA PRO A 55 -14.27 19.94 0.48
C PRO A 55 -13.88 20.73 -0.78
N GLN A 56 -14.88 21.08 -1.60
CA GLN A 56 -14.68 21.77 -2.89
C GLN A 56 -13.89 23.08 -2.76
N ASP A 57 -14.14 23.88 -1.72
CA ASP A 57 -13.37 25.11 -1.46
C ASP A 57 -11.87 24.86 -1.27
N VAL A 58 -11.47 23.69 -0.76
CA VAL A 58 -10.06 23.31 -0.63
C VAL A 58 -9.51 22.82 -1.97
N LEU A 59 -10.32 22.12 -2.78
CA LEU A 59 -9.94 21.70 -4.13
C LEU A 59 -9.72 22.91 -5.06
N ASP A 60 -10.55 23.94 -4.97
CA ASP A 60 -10.41 25.19 -5.74
C ASP A 60 -9.17 26.01 -5.34
N THR A 61 -8.67 25.82 -4.12
CA THR A 61 -7.42 26.45 -3.66
C THR A 61 -6.18 25.60 -3.94
N LEU A 62 -6.35 24.41 -4.53
CA LEU A 62 -5.20 23.57 -4.89
C LEU A 62 -4.39 24.22 -6.01
N PRO A 63 -3.05 24.24 -5.87
CA PRO A 63 -2.17 24.78 -6.87
C PRO A 63 -2.19 23.87 -8.11
N THR A 64 -2.26 24.49 -9.29
CA THR A 64 -2.21 23.78 -10.59
C THR A 64 -0.78 23.37 -10.98
N ASP A 65 0.20 23.61 -10.11
CA ASP A 65 1.63 23.35 -10.33
C ASP A 65 2.00 21.86 -10.26
N SER A 66 1.01 20.95 -10.24
CA SER A 66 1.21 19.50 -10.16
C SER A 66 2.16 19.06 -9.04
N ALA A 67 2.17 19.81 -7.92
CA ALA A 67 3.05 19.61 -6.79
C ALA A 67 4.55 19.83 -7.08
N GLU A 68 4.91 20.65 -8.07
CA GLU A 68 6.31 21.07 -8.28
C GLU A 68 6.93 21.68 -7.03
N GLN A 69 6.13 22.44 -6.27
CA GLN A 69 6.49 23.04 -4.98
C GLN A 69 6.01 22.22 -3.78
N HIS A 70 5.99 20.88 -3.86
CA HIS A 70 5.52 20.04 -2.75
C HIS A 70 6.22 20.33 -1.41
N ASP A 71 7.50 20.72 -1.42
CA ASP A 71 8.23 21.14 -0.20
C ASP A 71 7.61 22.38 0.45
N HIS A 72 7.07 23.30 -0.33
CA HIS A 72 6.34 24.46 0.18
C HIS A 72 5.01 24.05 0.83
N TYR A 73 4.29 23.11 0.23
CA TYR A 73 3.00 22.65 0.76
C TYR A 73 3.14 21.79 2.02
N ILE A 74 4.22 21.02 2.14
CA ILE A 74 4.45 20.15 3.30
C ILE A 74 5.21 20.85 4.42
N TYR A 75 6.20 21.69 4.09
CA TYR A 75 7.13 22.27 5.06
C TYR A 75 7.13 23.79 5.12
N GLY A 76 6.36 24.47 4.25
CA GLY A 76 6.31 25.95 4.19
C GLY A 76 7.54 26.59 3.56
N THR A 77 8.53 25.81 3.12
CA THR A 77 9.78 26.30 2.54
C THR A 77 9.73 26.28 1.02
N LEU A 78 10.01 27.41 0.37
CA LEU A 78 10.11 27.47 -1.09
C LEU A 78 11.21 26.53 -1.58
N LYS A 79 10.87 25.68 -2.56
CA LYS A 79 11.85 24.82 -3.23
C LYS A 79 12.75 25.69 -4.07
N HIS A 80 13.99 25.88 -3.61
CA HIS A 80 15.01 26.59 -4.37
C HIS A 80 15.47 25.69 -5.52
N ASN A 81 15.09 26.05 -6.74
CA ASN A 81 15.66 25.46 -7.94
C ASN A 81 17.05 26.09 -8.18
N PRO A 82 18.13 25.30 -8.34
CA PRO A 82 19.43 25.84 -8.75
C PRO A 82 19.44 26.35 -10.20
#